data_AF-A0A1B6JGF5-F1
#
_entry.id   AF-A0A1B6JGF5-F1
#
_cell.length_a   1.000
_cell.length_b   1.000
_cell.length_c   1.000
_cell.angle_alpha   90.00
_cell.angle_beta   90.00
_cell.angle_gamma   90.00
#
_symmetry.space_group_name_H-M   'P 1'
#
loop_
_entity.id
_entity.type
_entity.pdbx_description
1 polymer ?
#
loop_
_entity_poly.entity_id
_entity_poly.type
_entity_poly.pdbx_seq_one_letter_code
_entity_poly.pdbx_strand_id
1 'polypeptide(L)'
;SRPVTALVSASPTAPPYGQRRGWIPRSQEDFGDGGAFPEISVAQYPLNMGRESKESSSNAIAVQLDAQGKVKYDVIARQGHSKDKIIYSKLSDLLPAEVTTEDDPSLQRPDSSEIDE
;
A
#
# COMPACT_ATOMS: atom_id res chain seq x y z
N SER A 1 -21.96 43.34 2.78
CA SER A 1 -21.41 42.00 3.03
C SER A 1 -20.01 41.96 2.42
N ARG A 2 -18.94 41.83 3.22
CA ARG A 2 -17.57 41.73 2.71
C ARG A 2 -17.28 40.26 2.36
N PRO A 3 -16.74 39.94 1.17
CA PRO A 3 -16.38 38.57 0.86
C PRO A 3 -15.23 38.12 1.76
N VAL A 4 -15.43 36.99 2.44
CA VAL A 4 -14.40 36.33 3.25
C VAL A 4 -13.43 35.66 2.29
N THR A 5 -12.25 36.24 2.11
CA THR A 5 -11.18 35.62 1.31
C THR A 5 -10.57 34.49 2.14
N ALA A 6 -10.83 33.24 1.76
CA ALA A 6 -10.17 32.09 2.33
C ALA A 6 -8.68 32.10 1.93
N LEU A 7 -7.78 32.03 2.91
CA LEU A 7 -6.35 31.85 2.67
C LEU A 7 -6.12 30.41 2.18
N VAL A 8 -6.06 30.22 0.86
CA VAL A 8 -5.60 28.97 0.26
C VAL A 8 -4.08 28.95 0.38
N SER A 9 -3.56 28.05 1.22
CA SER A 9 -2.15 27.66 1.21
C SER A 9 -1.88 26.94 -0.12
N ALA A 10 -1.41 27.67 -1.12
CA ALA A 10 -0.91 27.06 -2.35
C ALA A 10 0.41 26.34 -2.04
N SER A 11 0.33 25.05 -1.70
CA SER A 11 1.51 24.19 -1.77
C SER A 11 2.06 24.27 -3.20
N PRO A 12 3.38 24.36 -3.42
CA PRO A 12 3.97 24.43 -4.75
C PRO A 12 3.56 23.18 -5.53
N THR A 13 2.50 23.31 -6.31
CA THR A 13 1.93 22.21 -7.07
C THR A 13 2.53 22.26 -8.46
N ALA A 14 2.90 21.08 -8.93
CA ALA A 14 3.49 20.86 -10.22
C ALA A 14 2.62 21.49 -11.34
N PRO A 15 3.16 22.34 -12.25
CA PRO A 15 2.38 23.02 -13.30
C PRO A 15 1.56 22.07 -14.16
N PRO A 16 0.41 22.46 -14.73
CA PRO A 16 -0.40 21.55 -15.55
C PRO A 16 0.38 20.85 -16.68
N TYR A 17 -0.07 19.66 -17.08
CA TYR A 17 0.54 18.90 -18.17
C TYR A 17 0.69 19.75 -19.44
N GLY A 18 1.85 19.69 -20.09
CA GLY A 18 2.16 20.52 -21.27
C GLY A 18 2.65 21.93 -20.97
N GLN A 19 2.52 22.43 -19.73
CA GLN A 19 3.09 23.71 -19.28
C GLN A 19 4.37 23.54 -18.45
N ARG A 20 4.92 22.33 -18.36
CA ARG A 20 6.12 22.01 -17.56
C ARG A 20 7.44 22.29 -18.26
N ARG A 21 7.43 22.95 -19.44
CA ARG A 21 8.66 23.27 -20.19
C ARG A 21 9.56 24.21 -19.39
N GLY A 22 10.76 23.75 -19.04
CA GLY A 22 11.73 24.51 -18.25
C GLY A 22 11.48 24.50 -16.74
N TRP A 23 10.41 23.84 -16.28
CA TRP A 23 10.18 23.57 -14.86
C TRP A 23 10.80 22.22 -14.51
N ILE A 24 11.50 22.14 -13.39
CA ILE A 24 12.20 20.93 -12.93
C ILE A 24 11.88 20.78 -11.45
N PRO A 25 11.25 19.67 -11.00
CA PRO A 25 11.04 19.42 -9.59
C PRO A 25 12.40 19.18 -8.91
N ARG A 26 12.67 19.93 -7.83
CA ARG A 26 13.91 19.85 -7.05
C ARG A 26 13.68 19.32 -5.65
N SER A 27 12.48 19.50 -5.11
CA SER A 27 12.12 19.04 -3.76
C SER A 27 10.96 18.04 -3.80
N GLN A 28 10.69 17.38 -2.67
CA GLN A 28 9.61 16.41 -2.57
C GLN A 28 8.23 17.10 -2.69
N GLU A 29 8.14 18.34 -2.23
CA GLU A 29 6.93 19.16 -2.27
C GLU A 29 6.54 19.53 -3.71
N ASP A 30 7.51 19.68 -4.61
CA ASP A 30 7.26 20.01 -6.02
C ASP A 30 6.45 18.92 -6.75
N PHE A 31 6.52 17.67 -6.28
CA PHE A 31 5.69 16.57 -6.80
C PHE A 31 4.26 16.61 -6.24
N GLY A 32 4.04 17.25 -5.09
CA GLY A 32 2.78 17.23 -4.35
C GLY A 32 2.40 15.80 -3.96
N ASP A 33 1.24 15.35 -4.41
CA ASP A 33 0.74 13.95 -4.31
C ASP A 33 0.91 13.18 -5.63
N GLY A 34 1.70 13.74 -6.56
CA GLY A 34 1.88 13.24 -7.92
C GLY A 34 3.05 12.28 -8.09
N GLY A 35 3.12 11.69 -9.29
CA GLY A 35 4.24 10.86 -9.73
C GLY A 35 5.35 11.65 -10.44
N ALA A 36 6.31 10.93 -11.00
CA ALA A 36 7.36 11.51 -11.82
C ALA A 36 6.80 11.99 -13.17
N PHE A 37 7.36 13.08 -13.71
CA PHE A 37 6.95 13.67 -14.98
C PHE A 37 7.86 13.19 -16.12
N PRO A 38 7.41 12.27 -17.00
CA PRO A 38 8.28 11.68 -18.03
C PRO A 38 8.72 12.69 -19.10
N GLU A 39 8.04 13.83 -19.24
CA GLU A 39 8.41 14.91 -20.17
C GLU A 39 9.64 15.72 -19.73
N ILE A 40 10.08 15.58 -18.48
CA ILE A 40 11.25 16.26 -17.93
C ILE A 40 12.41 15.26 -17.94
N SER A 41 13.41 15.49 -18.78
CA SER A 41 14.61 14.64 -18.94
C SER A 41 15.61 14.80 -17.79
N VAL A 42 15.11 14.71 -16.55
CA VAL A 42 15.88 14.76 -15.31
C VAL A 42 15.41 13.60 -14.44
N ALA A 43 16.35 12.95 -13.75
CA ALA A 43 16.02 11.90 -12.80
C ALA A 43 15.17 12.48 -11.66
N GLN A 44 13.98 11.91 -11.49
CA GLN A 44 12.98 12.36 -10.52
C GLN A 44 12.71 11.23 -9.55
N TYR A 45 12.61 11.58 -8.27
CA TYR A 45 12.47 10.60 -7.20
C TYR A 45 11.31 10.95 -6.26
N PRO A 46 10.05 10.86 -6.72
CA PRO A 46 8.89 11.04 -5.85
C PRO A 46 8.94 10.04 -4.68
N LEU A 47 8.67 10.51 -3.47
CA LEU A 47 8.78 9.77 -2.21
C LEU A 47 10.16 9.13 -2.01
N ASN A 48 11.21 9.72 -2.61
CA ASN A 48 12.56 9.16 -2.66
C ASN A 48 12.65 7.75 -3.29
N MET A 49 11.62 7.30 -4.01
CA MET A 49 11.63 6.02 -4.70
C MET A 49 12.67 6.01 -5.81
N GLY A 50 13.37 4.89 -6.01
CA GLY A 50 14.37 4.74 -7.08
C GLY A 50 15.70 5.45 -6.83
N ARG A 51 15.86 6.15 -5.70
CA ARG A 51 17.18 6.60 -5.24
C ARG A 51 17.94 5.40 -4.70
N GLU A 52 19.22 5.31 -5.02
CA GLU A 52 20.12 4.46 -4.25
C GLU A 52 20.11 4.93 -2.79
N SER A 53 19.58 4.12 -1.89
CA SER A 53 19.73 4.36 -0.45
C SER A 53 21.21 4.31 -0.13
N LYS A 54 21.71 5.28 0.65
CA LYS A 54 23.10 5.31 1.14
C LYS A 54 23.47 4.05 1.94
N GLU A 55 22.48 3.29 2.41
CA GLU A 55 22.66 1.96 2.98
C GLU A 55 22.39 0.89 1.91
N SER A 56 23.44 0.56 1.14
CA SER A 56 23.40 -0.31 -0.04
C SER A 56 23.00 -1.77 0.25
N SER A 57 22.78 -2.16 1.50
CA SER A 57 22.30 -3.50 1.89
C SER A 57 21.63 -3.46 3.26
N SER A 58 20.32 -3.25 3.32
CA SER A 58 19.56 -3.39 4.56
C SER A 58 19.06 -4.83 4.73
N ASN A 59 19.25 -5.41 5.91
CA ASN A 59 18.71 -6.73 6.28
C ASN A 59 17.23 -6.66 6.75
N ALA A 60 16.55 -5.54 6.48
CA ALA A 60 15.18 -5.31 6.91
C ALA A 60 14.18 -5.95 5.93
N ILE A 61 13.16 -6.62 6.45
CA ILE A 61 12.04 -7.13 5.64
C ILE A 61 11.22 -5.94 5.14
N ALA A 62 10.85 -5.95 3.86
CA ALA A 62 10.02 -4.91 3.26
C ALA A 62 8.65 -4.84 3.96
N VAL A 63 8.23 -3.63 4.32
CA VAL A 63 6.90 -3.39 4.92
C VAL A 63 5.85 -3.63 3.84
N GLN A 64 5.02 -4.66 4.04
CA GLN A 64 3.93 -4.98 3.12
C GLN A 64 2.62 -4.38 3.62
N LEU A 65 1.74 -4.02 2.70
CA LEU A 65 0.39 -3.55 3.01
C LEU A 65 -0.66 -4.60 2.61
N ASP A 66 -1.79 -4.63 3.31
CA ASP A 66 -2.97 -5.37 2.91
C ASP A 66 -3.80 -4.60 1.87
N ALA A 67 -4.85 -5.25 1.34
CA ALA A 67 -5.72 -4.64 0.34
C ALA A 67 -6.46 -3.40 0.89
N GLN A 68 -6.54 -3.28 2.21
CA GLN A 68 -7.15 -2.17 2.94
C GLN A 68 -6.13 -1.10 3.35
N GLY A 69 -4.87 -1.21 2.93
CA GLY A 69 -3.80 -0.26 3.23
C GLY A 69 -3.24 -0.34 4.65
N LYS A 70 -3.60 -1.36 5.44
CA LYS A 70 -2.98 -1.61 6.76
C LYS A 70 -1.67 -2.35 6.60
N VAL A 71 -0.75 -2.09 7.53
CA VAL A 71 0.55 -2.76 7.57
C VAL A 71 0.37 -4.24 7.91
N LYS A 72 0.92 -5.11 7.06
CA LYS A 72 0.97 -6.56 7.24
C LYS A 72 2.11 -6.94 8.18
N TYR A 73 1.82 -6.98 9.47
CA TYR A 73 2.76 -7.47 10.48
C TYR A 73 2.86 -9.01 10.51
N ASP A 74 1.93 -9.71 9.87
CA ASP A 74 1.92 -11.17 9.75
C ASP A 74 3.12 -11.71 8.97
N VAL A 75 3.77 -10.89 8.14
CA VAL A 75 5.01 -11.25 7.43
C VAL A 75 6.15 -11.64 8.37
N ILE A 76 6.17 -11.08 9.59
CA ILE A 76 7.17 -11.44 10.61
C ILE A 76 6.87 -12.84 11.16
N ALA A 77 5.61 -13.14 11.44
CA ALA A 77 5.19 -14.47 11.90
C ALA A 77 5.33 -15.54 10.80
N ARG A 78 5.24 -15.14 9.53
CA ARG A 78 5.43 -16.00 8.36
C ARG A 78 6.90 -16.19 7.97
N GLN A 79 7.83 -15.44 8.56
CA GLN A 79 9.25 -15.55 8.24
C GLN A 79 9.75 -16.98 8.50
N GLY A 80 10.22 -17.66 7.45
CA GLY A 80 10.68 -19.06 7.52
C GLY A 80 9.59 -20.12 7.35
N HIS A 81 8.35 -19.73 7.09
CA HIS A 81 7.26 -20.64 6.74
C HIS A 81 6.92 -20.55 5.25
N SER A 82 6.32 -21.61 4.70
CA SER A 82 5.79 -21.57 3.33
C SER A 82 4.64 -20.58 3.22
N LYS A 83 4.48 -19.99 2.04
CA LYS A 83 3.35 -19.10 1.70
C LYS A 83 1.98 -19.77 1.91
N ASP A 84 1.92 -21.09 1.80
CA ASP A 84 0.70 -21.88 1.90
C ASP A 84 0.33 -22.25 3.36
N LYS A 85 1.23 -22.03 4.33
CA LYS A 85 0.92 -22.28 5.74
C LYS A 85 -0.03 -21.21 6.27
N ILE A 86 -1.16 -21.62 6.81
CA ILE A 86 -2.11 -20.71 7.45
C ILE A 86 -1.59 -20.35 8.84
N ILE A 87 -1.45 -19.05 9.11
CA ILE A 87 -1.02 -18.50 10.40
C ILE A 87 -2.06 -17.47 10.82
N TYR A 88 -2.63 -17.68 12.01
CA TYR A 88 -3.54 -16.77 12.65
C TYR A 88 -2.73 -15.81 13.53
N SER A 89 -2.76 -14.52 13.20
CA SER A 89 -1.97 -13.49 13.88
C SER A 89 -2.74 -12.20 14.11
N LYS A 90 -3.98 -12.11 13.63
CA LYS A 90 -4.82 -10.93 13.75
C LYS A 90 -5.76 -11.08 14.94
N LEU A 91 -6.17 -9.97 15.53
CA LEU A 91 -7.21 -9.98 16.56
C LEU A 91 -8.52 -10.56 16.05
N SER A 92 -8.84 -10.31 14.78
CA SER A 92 -10.02 -10.88 14.10
C SER A 92 -10.04 -12.41 14.14
N ASP A 93 -8.87 -13.06 14.21
CA ASP A 93 -8.77 -14.52 14.26
C ASP A 93 -9.06 -15.08 15.66
N LEU A 94 -9.06 -14.22 16.69
CA LEU A 94 -9.43 -14.58 18.07
C LEU A 94 -10.92 -14.39 18.35
N LEU A 95 -11.64 -13.74 17.45
CA LEU A 95 -13.07 -13.51 17.60
C LEU A 95 -13.84 -14.79 17.22
N PRO A 96 -14.83 -15.21 18.02
CA PRO A 96 -15.66 -16.35 17.67
C PRO A 96 -16.46 -16.04 16.41
N ALA A 97 -16.49 -17.00 15.48
CA ALA A 97 -17.41 -16.96 14.35
C ALA A 97 -18.82 -17.34 14.84
N GLU A 98 -19.80 -16.48 14.59
CA GLU A 98 -21.19 -16.81 14.87
C GLU A 98 -21.73 -17.77 13.82
N VAL A 99 -22.20 -18.95 14.24
CA VAL A 99 -22.95 -19.86 13.38
C VAL A 99 -24.40 -19.37 13.34
N THR A 100 -24.80 -18.74 12.23
CA THR A 100 -26.14 -18.14 12.10
C THR A 100 -27.21 -19.16 11.75
N THR A 101 -26.85 -20.30 11.14
CA THR A 101 -27.79 -21.34 10.68
C THR A 101 -27.21 -22.73 10.91
N GLU A 102 -28.06 -23.66 11.37
CA GLU A 102 -27.69 -25.07 11.62
C GLU A 102 -27.24 -25.80 10.34
N ASP A 103 -27.69 -25.38 9.16
CA ASP A 103 -27.35 -25.95 7.84
C ASP A 103 -26.41 -25.05 7.01
N ASP A 104 -25.29 -24.60 7.60
CA ASP A 104 -24.29 -23.82 6.86
C ASP A 104 -23.52 -24.72 5.86
N PRO A 105 -23.62 -24.49 4.53
CA PRO A 105 -22.91 -25.29 3.52
C PRO A 105 -21.38 -25.20 3.62
N SER A 106 -20.82 -24.19 4.30
CA SER A 106 -19.37 -24.06 4.51
C SER A 106 -18.81 -24.97 5.62
N LEU A 107 -19.69 -25.46 6.51
CA LEU A 107 -19.32 -26.36 7.61
C LEU A 107 -19.59 -27.84 7.27
N GLN A 108 -20.22 -28.10 6.11
CA GLN A 108 -20.47 -29.46 5.65
C GLN A 108 -19.17 -30.17 5.28
N ARG A 109 -19.11 -31.47 5.55
CA ARG A 109 -18.00 -32.31 5.11
C ARG A 109 -17.93 -32.24 3.57
N PRO A 110 -16.72 -32.15 2.98
CA PRO A 110 -16.54 -32.31 1.53
C PRO A 110 -17.23 -33.57 1.02
N ASP A 111 -17.65 -33.55 -0.24
CA ASP A 111 -18.39 -34.67 -0.82
C ASP A 111 -17.49 -35.92 -0.95
N SER A 112 -18.11 -37.09 -1.11
CA SER A 112 -17.35 -38.35 -1.20
C SER A 112 -16.47 -38.44 -2.44
N SER A 113 -16.79 -37.69 -3.50
CA SER A 113 -16.00 -37.63 -4.74
C SER A 113 -14.71 -36.85 -4.56
N GLU A 114 -14.73 -35.71 -3.87
CA GLU A 114 -13.56 -34.87 -3.59
C GLU A 114 -12.60 -35.50 -2.56
N ILE A 115 -13.10 -36.43 -1.73
CA ILE A 115 -12.28 -37.16 -0.76
C ILE A 115 -11.47 -38.29 -1.42
N ASP A 116 -12.04 -38.91 -2.46
CA ASP A 116 -11.46 -40.08 -3.14
C ASP A 116 -10.61 -39.70 -4.38
N GLU A 117 -10.53 -38.41 -4.75
CA GLU A 117 -9.56 -37.84 -5.71
C GLU A 117 -8.17 -37.60 -5.09
#